data_AF-A0A2T2TYA8-F1
#
_entry.id   AF-A0A2T2TYA8-F1
#
_cell.length_a   1.000
_cell.length_b   1.000
_cell.length_c   1.000
_cell.angle_alpha   90.00
_cell.angle_beta   90.00
_cell.angle_gamma   90.00
#
_symmetry.space_group_name_H-M   'P 1'
#
loop_
_entity.id
_entity.type
_entity.pdbx_description
1 polymer ?
#
loop_
_entity_poly.entity_id
_entity_poly.type
_entity_poly.pdbx_seq_one_letter_code
_entity_poly.pdbx_strand_id
1 'polypeptide(L)' 'IEIDREAVEAGAGEGHDWKNPVWRHDDGSVAEW' A
#
# COMPACT_ATOMS: atom_id res chain seq x y z
N ILE A 1 -3.64 1.57 -23.65
CA ILE A 1 -3.68 0.60 -22.54
C ILE A 1 -5.11 0.13 -22.44
N GLU A 2 -5.33 -1.18 -22.47
CA GLU A 2 -6.64 -1.79 -22.21
C GLU A 2 -6.67 -2.27 -20.76
N ILE A 3 -7.81 -2.11 -20.08
CA ILE A 3 -7.98 -2.48 -18.66
C ILE A 3 -9.15 -3.46 -18.55
N ASP A 4 -8.91 -4.56 -17.85
CA ASP A 4 -9.96 -5.48 -17.42
C ASP A 4 -10.76 -4.85 -16.28
N ARG A 5 -12.00 -4.47 -16.58
CA ARG A 5 -12.89 -3.81 -15.64
C ARG A 5 -13.40 -4.75 -14.55
N GLU A 6 -13.64 -6.01 -14.89
CA GLU A 6 -14.19 -7.01 -13.97
C GLU A 6 -13.17 -7.32 -12.86
N ALA A 7 -11.91 -7.50 -13.24
CA ALA A 7 -10.82 -7.71 -12.30
C ALA A 7 -10.63 -6.52 -11.33
N VAL A 8 -10.79 -5.29 -11.82
CA VAL A 8 -10.67 -4.07 -10.99
C VAL A 8 -11.83 -3.97 -10.00
N GLU A 9 -13.06 -4.22 -10.45
CA GLU A 9 -14.24 -4.17 -9.58
C GLU A 9 -14.18 -5.26 -8.49
N ALA A 10 -13.72 -6.47 -8.84
CA ALA A 10 -13.50 -7.54 -7.86
C ALA A 10 -12.43 -7.17 -6.82
N GLY A 11 -11.28 -6.65 -7.24
CA GLY A 11 -10.20 -6.25 -6.33
C GLY A 11 -10.56 -5.07 -5.42
N ALA A 12 -11.39 -4.14 -5.89
CA ALA A 12 -11.86 -3.01 -5.09
C ALA A 12 -12.83 -3.43 -3.96
N GLY A 13 -13.52 -4.55 -4.12
CA GLY A 13 -14.38 -5.12 -3.09
C GLY A 13 -13.62 -5.85 -1.99
N GLU A 14 -12.36 -6.20 -2.23
CA GLU A 14 -11.50 -6.86 -1.26
C GLU A 14 -10.88 -5.83 -0.29
N GLY A 15 -11.06 -6.03 1.01
CA GLY A 15 -10.43 -5.18 2.01
C GLY A 15 -8.90 -5.34 1.99
N HIS A 16 -8.17 -4.25 2.22
CA HIS A 16 -6.72 -4.28 2.28
C HIS A 16 -6.23 -3.92 3.68
N ASP A 17 -5.43 -4.80 4.30
CA ASP A 17 -4.72 -4.49 5.54
C ASP A 17 -3.33 -3.91 5.27
N TRP A 18 -3.27 -2.91 4.39
CA TRP A 18 -2.01 -2.24 4.11
C TRP A 18 -1.61 -1.33 5.27
N LYS A 19 -0.32 -1.34 5.59
CA LYS A 19 0.30 -0.47 6.57
C LYS A 19 1.53 0.18 5.95
N ASN A 20 1.66 1.49 6.14
CA ASN A 20 2.81 2.23 5.66
C ASN A 20 4.07 1.70 6.34
N PRO A 21 5.15 1.43 5.59
CA PRO A 21 6.43 1.12 6.20
C PRO A 21 6.94 2.33 7.00
N VAL A 22 7.40 2.10 8.23
CA VAL A 22 8.03 3.14 9.05
C VAL A 22 9.55 3.01 8.91
N TRP A 23 10.18 4.06 8.38
CA TRP A 23 11.61 4.12 8.25
C TRP A 23 12.24 4.67 9.53
N ARG A 24 13.40 4.12 9.89
CA ARG A 24 14.13 4.52 11.11
C ARG A 24 15.61 4.71 10.82
N HIS A 25 16.20 5.69 11.49
CA HIS A 25 17.65 5.86 11.54
C HIS A 25 18.28 4.80 12.46
N ASP A 26 19.62 4.66 12.42
CA ASP A 26 20.36 3.69 13.24
C ASP A 26 20.18 3.94 14.76
N ASP A 27 19.83 5.17 15.15
CA ASP A 27 19.52 5.56 16.53
C ASP A 27 18.06 5.27 16.94
N GLY A 28 17.26 4.71 16.03
CA GLY A 28 15.86 4.34 16.25
C GLY A 28 14.85 5.48 16.04
N SER A 29 15.30 6.71 15.75
CA SER A 29 14.40 7.83 15.44
C SER A 29 13.65 7.60 14.12
N VAL A 30 12.44 8.15 14.01
CA VAL A 30 11.61 8.04 12.80
C VAL A 30 12.20 8.92 11.71
N ALA A 31 12.43 8.34 10.53
CA ALA A 31 12.84 9.08 9.36
C ALA A 31 11.60 9.64 8.64
N GLU A 32 11.66 10.91 8.26
CA GLU A 32 10.73 11.49 7.30
C GLU A 32 11.04 10.96 5.89
N TRP A 33 9.99 10.78 5.09
CA TRP A 33 10.10 10.35 3.69
C TRP A 33 10.09 11.54 2.75
#